data_AF-A0A3L7Q4I8-F1
#
_entry.id   AF-A0A3L7Q4I8-F1
#
_cell.length_a   1.000
_cell.length_b   1.000
_cell.length_c   1.000
_cell.angle_alpha   90.00
_cell.angle_beta   90.00
_cell.angle_gamma   90.00
#
_symmetry.space_group_name_H-M   'P 1'
#
loop_
_entity.id
_entity.type
_entity.pdbx_description
1 polymer ?
#
loop_
_entity_poly.entity_id
_entity_poly.type
_entity_poly.pdbx_seq_one_letter_code
_entity_poly.pdbx_strand_id
1 'polypeptide(L)'
;MQRRFRRALPHHPRGVILVVSGIVLVMVFAFVAFTIDVGQLAMTKGELQNAADSAAMAGVMSLGDGEAAAISVAKEYANRNKAAGMAIDPSNADVQVGTFNLTTHSFVESGTNANAVRVTTHVRNKAFFFAPMIGHQQFNSQAASTAMLNPRDIVFVVDLSGSMNDDTEPLWATQTINEIYGENGFSNVATPLIRDLYTDLGFGAYPGNQEHIGAPLNVPTDGYAFSEMTRDDGPLADLSIDVKYRIDWSDDEATRRVKGYRWIIDNQIARLMPAARPLPDSATNYAFWEKYIDYVITPTWVGNPPPSPPDEGGGGGGGG
;
A
#
# COMPACT_ATOMS: atom_id res chain seq x y z
N MET A 1 -74.83 -80.50 -13.77
CA MET A 1 -75.26 -79.08 -13.79
C MET A 1 -74.31 -78.29 -12.88
N GLN A 2 -73.26 -77.67 -13.42
CA GLN A 2 -72.37 -76.77 -12.65
C GLN A 2 -72.01 -75.55 -13.50
N ARG A 3 -72.60 -74.39 -13.18
CA ARG A 3 -72.26 -73.11 -13.79
C ARG A 3 -71.08 -72.49 -13.04
N ARG A 4 -69.92 -72.35 -13.68
CA ARG A 4 -68.78 -71.57 -13.18
C ARG A 4 -69.02 -70.09 -13.48
N PHE A 5 -69.16 -69.26 -12.45
CA PHE A 5 -69.09 -67.81 -12.57
C PHE A 5 -67.62 -67.38 -12.74
N ARG A 6 -67.28 -66.81 -13.89
CA ARG A 6 -66.01 -66.08 -14.07
C ARG A 6 -66.19 -64.66 -13.53
N ARG A 7 -65.47 -64.31 -12.45
CA ARG A 7 -65.32 -62.91 -12.01
C ARG A 7 -64.51 -62.15 -13.08
N ALA A 8 -65.10 -61.12 -13.67
CA ALA A 8 -64.37 -60.16 -14.49
C ALA A 8 -63.45 -59.33 -13.58
N LEU A 9 -62.16 -59.26 -13.93
CA LEU A 9 -61.21 -58.38 -13.26
C LEU A 9 -61.52 -56.92 -13.63
N PRO A 10 -61.43 -55.98 -12.68
CA PRO A 10 -61.74 -54.58 -12.92
C PRO A 10 -60.75 -53.95 -13.91
N HIS A 11 -61.28 -53.26 -14.91
CA HIS A 11 -60.52 -52.57 -15.95
C HIS A 11 -59.96 -51.26 -15.38
N HIS A 12 -58.63 -51.20 -15.15
CA HIS A 12 -57.99 -49.96 -14.72
C HIS A 12 -57.81 -49.00 -15.91
N PRO A 13 -58.35 -47.75 -15.85
CA PRO A 13 -58.18 -46.77 -16.92
C PRO A 13 -56.74 -46.23 -16.94
N ARG A 14 -55.86 -46.85 -17.75
CA ARG A 14 -54.45 -46.46 -17.90
C ARG A 14 -54.22 -45.32 -18.91
N GLY A 15 -55.23 -44.93 -19.68
CA GLY A 15 -55.11 -43.89 -20.72
C GLY A 15 -55.02 -42.45 -20.20
N VAL A 16 -55.74 -42.14 -19.10
CA VAL A 16 -55.77 -40.79 -18.52
C VAL A 16 -54.40 -40.40 -17.96
N ILE A 17 -53.68 -41.36 -17.38
CA ILE A 17 -52.35 -41.14 -16.80
C ILE A 17 -51.37 -40.65 -17.88
N LEU A 18 -51.43 -41.19 -19.09
CA LEU A 18 -50.54 -40.77 -20.18
C LEU A 18 -50.79 -39.32 -20.60
N VAL A 19 -52.06 -38.90 -20.66
CA VAL A 19 -52.44 -37.51 -21.00
C VAL A 19 -52.00 -36.55 -19.89
N VAL A 20 -52.27 -36.87 -18.63
CA VAL A 20 -51.88 -36.04 -17.48
C VAL A 20 -50.35 -35.94 -17.38
N SER A 21 -49.63 -37.05 -17.53
CA SER A 21 -48.16 -37.06 -17.53
C SER A 21 -47.59 -36.19 -18.65
N GLY A 22 -48.18 -36.19 -19.84
CA GLY A 22 -47.77 -35.32 -20.95
C GLY A 22 -47.91 -33.83 -20.62
N ILE A 23 -49.03 -33.44 -20.01
CA ILE A 23 -49.27 -32.04 -19.61
C ILE A 23 -48.29 -31.61 -18.50
N VAL A 24 -48.10 -32.45 -17.49
CA VAL A 24 -47.16 -32.17 -16.40
C VAL A 24 -45.73 -32.05 -16.92
N LEU A 25 -45.33 -32.90 -17.87
CA LEU A 25 -44.01 -32.82 -18.49
C LEU A 25 -43.78 -31.47 -19.19
N VAL A 26 -44.78 -30.99 -19.95
CA VAL A 26 -44.70 -29.65 -20.59
C VAL A 26 -44.60 -28.55 -19.55
N MET A 27 -45.36 -28.62 -18.45
CA MET A 27 -45.24 -27.66 -17.34
C MET A 27 -43.85 -27.69 -16.71
N VAL A 28 -43.28 -28.87 -16.47
CA VAL A 28 -41.92 -29.00 -15.92
C VAL A 28 -40.90 -28.34 -16.83
N PHE A 29 -40.96 -28.57 -18.14
CA PHE A 29 -40.05 -27.91 -19.09
C PHE A 29 -40.24 -26.39 -19.13
N ALA A 30 -41.48 -25.89 -19.04
CA ALA A 30 -41.74 -24.47 -18.96
C ALA A 30 -41.13 -23.83 -17.70
N PHE A 31 -41.22 -24.49 -16.55
CA PHE A 31 -40.59 -24.01 -15.31
C PHE A 31 -39.06 -24.07 -15.37
N VAL A 32 -38.47 -25.11 -15.98
CA VAL A 32 -37.01 -25.20 -16.18
C VAL A 32 -36.52 -24.07 -17.08
N ALA A 33 -37.18 -23.86 -18.23
CA ALA A 33 -36.90 -22.77 -19.15
C ALA A 33 -36.93 -21.40 -18.44
N PHE A 34 -38.02 -21.13 -17.71
CA PHE A 34 -38.19 -19.91 -16.93
C PHE A 34 -37.08 -19.71 -15.89
N THR A 35 -36.73 -20.78 -15.16
CA THR A 35 -35.70 -20.73 -14.12
C THR A 35 -34.33 -20.40 -14.71
N ILE A 36 -34.00 -20.95 -15.88
CA ILE A 36 -32.72 -20.69 -16.56
C ILE A 36 -32.63 -19.24 -17.03
N ASP A 37 -33.67 -18.73 -17.69
CA ASP A 37 -33.68 -17.35 -18.20
C ASP A 37 -33.63 -16.32 -17.06
N VAL A 38 -34.40 -16.53 -15.99
CA VAL A 38 -34.36 -15.66 -14.80
C VAL A 38 -33.02 -15.77 -14.07
N GLY A 39 -32.46 -16.98 -13.99
CA GLY A 39 -31.13 -17.21 -13.42
C GLY A 39 -30.05 -16.44 -14.18
N GLN A 40 -30.09 -16.45 -15.50
CA GLN A 40 -29.17 -15.69 -16.35
C GLN A 40 -29.30 -14.18 -16.13
N LEU A 41 -30.52 -13.65 -16.04
CA LEU A 41 -30.78 -12.24 -15.76
C LEU A 41 -30.20 -11.81 -14.40
N ALA A 42 -30.47 -12.60 -13.36
CA ALA A 42 -30.01 -12.33 -12.01
C ALA A 42 -28.47 -12.38 -11.91
N MET A 43 -27.85 -13.39 -12.52
CA MET A 43 -26.40 -13.53 -12.60
C MET A 43 -25.77 -12.34 -13.34
N THR A 44 -26.28 -12.01 -14.52
CA THR A 44 -25.79 -10.89 -15.33
C THR A 44 -25.84 -9.58 -14.55
N LYS A 45 -26.90 -9.37 -13.76
CA LYS A 45 -27.03 -8.16 -12.92
C LYS A 45 -25.96 -8.11 -11.82
N GLY A 46 -25.65 -9.23 -11.17
CA GLY A 46 -24.57 -9.31 -10.19
C GLY A 46 -23.19 -9.09 -10.80
N GLU A 47 -22.93 -9.67 -11.97
CA GLU A 47 -21.70 -9.45 -12.72
C GLU A 47 -21.52 -7.97 -13.12
N LEU A 48 -22.58 -7.33 -13.61
CA LEU A 48 -22.58 -5.90 -13.93
C LEU A 48 -22.32 -5.04 -12.70
N GLN A 49 -22.86 -5.40 -11.53
CA GLN A 49 -22.62 -4.68 -10.28
C GLN A 49 -21.15 -4.75 -9.88
N ASN A 50 -20.53 -5.93 -9.92
CA ASN A 50 -19.10 -6.08 -9.63
C ASN A 50 -18.23 -5.23 -10.57
N ALA A 51 -18.61 -5.17 -11.85
CA ALA A 51 -17.92 -4.33 -12.81
C ALA A 51 -18.09 -2.84 -12.53
N ALA A 52 -19.30 -2.40 -12.16
CA ALA A 52 -19.56 -1.01 -11.80
C ALA A 52 -18.81 -0.60 -10.53
N ASP A 53 -18.79 -1.45 -9.50
CA ASP A 53 -18.11 -1.18 -8.23
C ASP A 53 -16.59 -1.05 -8.42
N SER A 54 -15.97 -2.00 -9.14
CA SER A 54 -14.53 -1.96 -9.43
C SER A 54 -14.15 -0.76 -10.30
N ALA A 55 -14.96 -0.45 -11.32
CA ALA A 55 -14.75 0.70 -12.19
C ALA A 55 -14.88 2.04 -11.43
N ALA A 56 -15.91 2.18 -10.59
CA ALA A 56 -16.11 3.40 -9.81
C ALA A 56 -14.97 3.61 -8.80
N MET A 57 -14.54 2.57 -8.11
CA MET A 57 -13.43 2.64 -7.15
C MET A 57 -12.11 2.98 -7.82
N ALA A 58 -11.79 2.36 -8.97
CA ALA A 58 -10.58 2.68 -9.71
C ALA A 58 -10.62 4.11 -10.27
N GLY A 59 -11.76 4.54 -10.81
CA GLY A 59 -11.94 5.89 -11.31
C GLY A 59 -11.75 6.96 -10.24
N VAL A 60 -12.31 6.76 -9.04
CA VAL A 60 -12.16 7.74 -7.96
C VAL A 60 -10.73 7.81 -7.40
N MET A 61 -9.96 6.73 -7.46
CA MET A 61 -8.54 6.73 -7.07
C MET A 61 -7.68 7.60 -8.00
N SER A 62 -8.02 7.67 -9.28
CA SER A 62 -7.32 8.51 -10.27
C SER A 62 -7.93 9.90 -10.42
N LEU A 63 -8.84 10.31 -9.53
CA LEU A 63 -9.49 11.62 -9.58
C LEU A 63 -8.48 12.75 -9.32
N GLY A 64 -7.43 12.49 -8.52
CA GLY A 64 -6.34 13.44 -8.26
C GLY A 64 -5.50 13.76 -9.50
N ASP A 65 -5.43 12.84 -10.46
CA ASP A 65 -4.70 13.02 -11.72
C ASP A 65 -5.53 13.77 -12.79
N GLY A 66 -6.81 14.04 -12.50
CA GLY A 66 -7.75 14.77 -13.35
C GLY A 66 -8.89 13.93 -13.92
N GLU A 67 -9.93 14.60 -14.40
CA GLU A 67 -11.18 13.97 -14.89
C GLU A 67 -10.94 12.95 -16.01
N ALA A 68 -10.10 13.28 -16.98
CA ALA A 68 -9.81 12.39 -18.11
C ALA A 68 -9.12 11.08 -17.65
N ALA A 69 -8.22 11.17 -16.67
CA ALA A 69 -7.55 10.01 -16.09
C ALA A 69 -8.55 9.12 -15.35
N ALA A 70 -9.41 9.72 -14.51
CA ALA A 70 -10.48 9.01 -13.81
C ALA A 70 -11.41 8.26 -14.77
N ILE A 71 -11.84 8.89 -15.88
CA ILE A 71 -12.70 8.26 -16.89
C ILE A 71 -11.98 7.11 -17.59
N SER A 72 -10.72 7.30 -17.97
CA SER A 72 -9.92 6.27 -18.65
C SER A 72 -9.73 5.04 -17.77
N VAL A 73 -9.30 5.24 -16.52
CA VAL A 73 -9.08 4.16 -15.53
C VAL A 73 -10.38 3.45 -15.17
N ALA A 74 -11.49 4.17 -14.98
CA ALA A 74 -12.79 3.55 -14.74
C ALA A 74 -13.20 2.61 -15.89
N LYS A 75 -13.05 3.05 -17.15
CA LYS A 75 -13.36 2.24 -18.33
C LYS A 75 -12.45 1.03 -18.47
N GLU A 76 -11.17 1.16 -18.15
CA GLU A 76 -10.22 0.05 -18.13
C GLU A 76 -10.65 -1.03 -17.11
N TYR A 77 -10.99 -0.62 -15.89
CA TYR A 77 -11.45 -1.57 -14.86
C TYR A 77 -12.82 -2.17 -15.19
N ALA A 78 -13.74 -1.42 -15.81
CA ALA A 78 -14.96 -2.00 -16.35
C ALA A 78 -14.65 -3.11 -17.38
N ASN A 79 -13.71 -2.87 -18.29
CA ASN A 79 -13.32 -3.82 -19.34
C ASN A 79 -12.63 -5.09 -18.83
N ARG A 80 -11.95 -5.03 -17.68
CA ARG A 80 -11.38 -6.20 -17.01
C ARG A 80 -12.44 -7.15 -16.45
N ASN A 81 -13.69 -6.71 -16.34
CA ASN A 81 -14.81 -7.53 -15.89
C ASN A 81 -15.60 -8.13 -17.05
N LYS A 82 -16.37 -9.19 -16.74
CA LYS A 82 -17.26 -9.85 -17.68
C LYS A 82 -18.69 -9.86 -17.14
N ALA A 83 -19.65 -9.72 -18.04
CA ALA A 83 -21.07 -9.89 -17.77
C ALA A 83 -21.73 -10.68 -18.91
N ALA A 84 -22.63 -11.61 -18.57
CA ALA A 84 -23.26 -12.54 -19.50
C ALA A 84 -22.25 -13.25 -20.42
N GLY A 85 -21.07 -13.59 -19.88
CA GLY A 85 -19.98 -14.27 -20.59
C GLY A 85 -19.18 -13.41 -21.58
N MET A 86 -19.36 -12.08 -21.59
CA MET A 86 -18.64 -11.15 -22.48
C MET A 86 -17.93 -10.09 -21.65
N ALA A 87 -16.76 -9.63 -22.12
CA ALA A 87 -16.10 -8.47 -21.50
C ALA A 87 -16.98 -7.22 -21.66
N ILE A 88 -16.95 -6.32 -20.68
CA ILE A 88 -17.69 -5.06 -20.78
C ILE A 88 -16.92 -4.13 -21.72
N ASP A 89 -17.48 -3.86 -22.88
CA ASP A 89 -16.92 -2.86 -23.79
C ASP A 89 -16.90 -1.47 -23.11
N PRO A 90 -15.85 -0.67 -23.26
CA PRO A 90 -15.81 0.70 -22.73
C PRO A 90 -16.98 1.60 -23.16
N SER A 91 -17.62 1.31 -24.29
CA SER A 91 -18.85 1.98 -24.76
C SER A 91 -20.12 1.56 -24.02
N ASN A 92 -20.07 0.46 -23.28
CA ASN A 92 -21.13 -0.01 -22.39
C ASN A 92 -20.85 0.35 -20.92
N ALA A 93 -19.88 1.24 -20.67
CA ALA A 93 -19.57 1.80 -19.36
C ALA A 93 -19.69 3.32 -19.41
N ASP A 94 -20.82 3.83 -18.92
CA ASP A 94 -21.07 5.27 -18.81
C ASP A 94 -20.44 5.76 -17.51
N VAL A 95 -19.44 6.66 -17.62
CA VAL A 95 -18.70 7.20 -16.49
C VAL A 95 -19.03 8.68 -16.33
N GLN A 96 -19.48 9.05 -15.14
CA GLN A 96 -19.81 10.42 -14.76
C GLN A 96 -18.94 10.83 -13.58
N VAL A 97 -18.29 11.98 -13.70
CA VAL A 97 -17.48 12.57 -12.63
C VAL A 97 -18.27 13.70 -11.99
N GLY A 98 -18.27 13.77 -10.66
CA GLY A 98 -19.13 14.72 -9.97
C GLY A 98 -18.93 14.78 -8.47
N THR A 99 -19.92 15.36 -7.81
CA THR A 99 -19.93 15.56 -6.37
C THR A 99 -20.99 14.66 -5.74
N PHE A 100 -20.58 13.81 -4.81
CA PHE A 100 -21.46 13.05 -3.92
C PHE A 100 -21.58 13.77 -2.58
N ASN A 101 -22.82 14.03 -2.17
CA ASN A 101 -23.14 14.61 -0.87
C ASN A 101 -23.56 13.49 0.10
N LEU A 102 -22.77 13.29 1.15
CA LEU A 102 -23.03 12.28 2.19
C LEU A 102 -24.27 12.56 3.04
N THR A 103 -24.71 13.81 3.16
CA THR A 103 -25.89 14.14 3.97
C THR A 103 -27.17 13.81 3.23
N THR A 104 -27.22 14.14 1.94
CA THR A 104 -28.40 13.94 1.09
C THR A 104 -28.38 12.62 0.31
N HIS A 105 -27.29 11.85 0.40
CA HIS A 105 -27.03 10.65 -0.39
C HIS A 105 -27.28 10.85 -1.89
N SER A 106 -26.87 12.01 -2.41
CA SER A 106 -27.12 12.42 -3.79
C SER A 106 -25.83 12.67 -4.55
N PHE A 107 -25.77 12.16 -5.76
CA PHE A 107 -24.73 12.47 -6.74
C PHE A 107 -25.22 13.55 -7.69
N VAL A 108 -24.37 14.54 -7.97
CA VAL A 108 -24.56 15.56 -9.00
C VAL A 108 -23.33 15.56 -9.90
N GLU A 109 -23.53 15.39 -11.20
CA GLU A 109 -22.44 15.46 -12.17
C GLU A 109 -21.86 16.89 -12.22
N SER A 110 -20.55 17.00 -12.11
CA SER A 110 -19.83 18.27 -12.08
C SER A 110 -18.36 18.04 -12.43
N GLY A 111 -17.85 18.76 -13.43
CA GLY A 111 -16.40 18.75 -13.76
C GLY A 111 -15.53 19.59 -12.82
N THR A 112 -16.14 20.29 -11.85
CA THR A 112 -15.42 21.13 -10.87
C THR A 112 -15.64 20.62 -9.46
N ASN A 113 -14.57 20.55 -8.66
CA ASN A 113 -14.58 20.03 -7.28
C ASN A 113 -15.27 18.65 -7.17
N ALA A 114 -15.00 17.79 -8.14
CA ALA A 114 -15.48 16.43 -8.10
C ALA A 114 -14.85 15.68 -6.93
N ASN A 115 -15.67 14.96 -6.17
CA ASN A 115 -15.22 14.09 -5.09
C ASN A 115 -15.71 12.64 -5.30
N ALA A 116 -16.36 12.37 -6.43
CA ALA A 116 -17.00 11.09 -6.70
C ALA A 116 -17.01 10.75 -8.18
N VAL A 117 -17.01 9.45 -8.46
CA VAL A 117 -17.17 8.88 -9.79
C VAL A 117 -18.33 7.90 -9.76
N ARG A 118 -19.29 8.10 -10.64
CA ARG A 118 -20.41 7.18 -10.89
C ARG A 118 -20.17 6.43 -12.18
N VAL A 119 -20.29 5.11 -12.14
CA VAL A 119 -20.17 4.24 -13.31
C VAL A 119 -21.45 3.44 -13.47
N THR A 120 -22.03 3.46 -14.67
CA THR A 120 -23.15 2.61 -15.06
C THR A 120 -22.68 1.64 -16.14
N THR A 121 -22.80 0.35 -15.88
CA THR A 121 -22.42 -0.72 -16.80
C THR A 121 -23.66 -1.34 -17.44
N HIS A 122 -23.56 -1.72 -18.71
CA HIS A 122 -24.67 -2.22 -19.49
C HIS A 122 -24.36 -3.56 -20.19
N VAL A 123 -25.37 -4.43 -20.21
CA VAL A 123 -25.52 -5.47 -21.23
C VAL A 123 -26.75 -5.12 -22.05
N ARG A 124 -26.58 -5.00 -23.37
CA ARG A 124 -27.66 -4.69 -24.32
C ARG A 124 -27.87 -5.86 -25.28
N ASN A 125 -29.12 -6.10 -25.66
CA ASN A 125 -29.52 -7.04 -26.72
C ASN A 125 -29.01 -8.49 -26.51
N LYS A 126 -28.90 -8.94 -25.26
CA LYS A 126 -28.44 -10.30 -24.96
C LYS A 126 -29.58 -11.28 -25.16
N ALA A 127 -29.32 -12.35 -25.91
CA ALA A 127 -30.33 -13.38 -26.15
C ALA A 127 -30.73 -14.11 -24.86
N PHE A 128 -32.03 -14.36 -24.71
CA PHE A 128 -32.56 -15.35 -23.79
C PHE A 128 -32.31 -16.77 -24.30
N PHE A 129 -32.28 -17.76 -23.41
CA PHE A 129 -32.13 -19.16 -23.79
C PHE A 129 -33.45 -19.76 -24.28
N PHE A 130 -34.54 -19.62 -23.53
CA PHE A 130 -35.81 -20.29 -23.82
C PHE A 130 -36.99 -19.35 -24.04
N ALA A 131 -36.95 -18.15 -23.48
CA ALA A 131 -37.95 -17.10 -23.70
C ALA A 131 -38.22 -16.74 -25.18
N PRO A 132 -37.32 -16.97 -26.17
CA PRO A 132 -37.67 -16.77 -27.58
C PRO A 132 -38.84 -17.64 -28.05
N MET A 133 -39.08 -18.80 -27.41
CA MET A 133 -40.21 -19.69 -27.73
C MET A 133 -41.58 -19.05 -27.45
N ILE A 134 -41.62 -18.02 -26.59
CA ILE A 134 -42.84 -17.26 -26.25
C ILE A 134 -42.77 -15.80 -26.76
N GLY A 135 -41.85 -15.51 -27.69
CA GLY A 135 -41.74 -14.21 -28.36
C GLY A 135 -40.78 -13.21 -27.73
N HIS A 136 -40.07 -13.56 -26.66
CA HIS A 136 -39.08 -12.70 -26.01
C HIS A 136 -37.65 -13.08 -26.42
N GLN A 137 -37.09 -12.38 -27.40
CA GLN A 137 -35.80 -12.78 -27.99
C GLN A 137 -34.58 -12.36 -27.15
N GLN A 138 -34.64 -11.19 -26.52
CA GLN A 138 -33.48 -10.55 -25.90
C GLN A 138 -33.83 -9.79 -24.64
N PHE A 139 -32.83 -9.50 -23.82
CA PHE A 139 -32.90 -8.64 -22.65
C PHE A 139 -31.79 -7.59 -22.61
N ASN A 140 -32.09 -6.54 -21.84
CA ASN A 140 -31.14 -5.51 -21.43
C ASN A 140 -31.00 -5.57 -19.91
N SER A 141 -29.79 -5.39 -19.40
CA SER A 141 -29.53 -5.30 -17.96
C SER A 141 -28.51 -4.19 -17.72
N GLN A 142 -28.63 -3.52 -16.59
CA GLN A 142 -27.69 -2.50 -16.17
C GLN A 142 -27.50 -2.51 -14.65
N ALA A 143 -26.33 -2.07 -14.21
CA ALA A 143 -26.02 -1.81 -12.82
C ALA A 143 -25.23 -0.50 -12.71
N ALA A 144 -25.33 0.16 -11.57
CA ALA A 144 -24.62 1.41 -11.33
C ALA A 144 -23.96 1.38 -9.96
N SER A 145 -22.79 2.01 -9.87
CA SER A 145 -22.08 2.23 -8.62
C SER A 145 -21.57 3.67 -8.56
N THR A 146 -21.42 4.19 -7.35
CA THR A 146 -20.83 5.51 -7.12
C THR A 146 -19.81 5.38 -6.00
N ALA A 147 -18.56 5.67 -6.32
CA ALA A 147 -17.48 5.71 -5.34
C ALA A 147 -17.12 7.17 -5.07
N MET A 148 -16.80 7.48 -3.82
CA MET A 148 -16.44 8.83 -3.38
C MET A 148 -15.11 8.81 -2.65
N LEU A 149 -14.32 9.87 -2.83
CA LEU A 149 -13.15 10.19 -2.05
C LEU A 149 -13.49 11.36 -1.12
N ASN A 150 -13.46 11.09 0.19
CA ASN A 150 -13.62 12.15 1.18
C ASN A 150 -12.24 12.76 1.46
N PRO A 151 -12.07 14.10 1.36
CA PRO A 151 -10.86 14.75 1.84
C PRO A 151 -10.61 14.34 3.30
N ARG A 152 -9.37 13.94 3.60
CA ARG A 152 -8.93 13.63 4.96
C ARG A 152 -7.87 14.63 5.35
N ASP A 153 -8.09 15.32 6.46
CA ASP A 153 -7.03 16.11 7.09
C ASP A 153 -6.20 15.17 7.97
N ILE A 154 -4.91 15.01 7.63
CA ILE A 154 -3.95 14.23 8.41
C ILE A 154 -3.04 15.22 9.12
N VAL A 155 -3.02 15.17 10.44
CA VAL A 155 -2.09 15.96 11.27
C VAL A 155 -1.01 15.03 11.80
N PHE A 156 0.24 15.29 11.42
CA PHE A 156 1.40 14.65 12.02
C PHE A 156 1.88 15.49 13.20
N VAL A 157 1.88 14.90 14.39
CA VAL A 157 2.51 15.48 15.58
C VAL A 157 3.81 14.72 15.79
N VAL A 158 4.92 15.39 15.54
CA VAL A 158 6.27 14.84 15.72
C VAL A 158 6.89 15.57 16.89
N ASP A 159 7.35 14.83 17.90
CA ASP A 159 8.11 15.39 19.01
C ASP A 159 9.54 15.71 18.57
N LEU A 160 10.10 16.81 19.08
CA LEU A 160 11.47 17.25 18.87
C LEU A 160 12.44 16.71 19.94
N SER A 161 11.94 16.01 20.97
CA SER A 161 12.75 15.50 22.10
C SER A 161 13.74 14.38 21.72
N GLY A 162 13.62 13.82 20.50
CA GLY A 162 14.43 12.70 20.04
C GLY A 162 13.90 11.33 20.47
N SER A 163 12.82 11.25 21.26
CA SER A 163 12.26 9.96 21.71
C SER A 163 11.73 9.06 20.58
N MET A 164 11.52 9.61 19.38
CA MET A 164 11.08 8.87 18.19
C MET A 164 12.24 8.42 17.30
N ASN A 165 13.49 8.74 17.67
CA ASN A 165 14.68 8.47 16.85
C ASN A 165 15.04 6.98 16.84
N ASP A 166 14.76 6.26 17.93
CA ASP A 166 15.13 4.84 18.08
C ASP A 166 14.12 3.88 17.43
N ASP A 167 12.84 4.28 17.31
CA ASP A 167 11.77 3.43 16.75
C ASP A 167 11.62 3.60 15.22
N THR A 168 12.22 4.64 14.64
CA THR A 168 12.08 4.95 13.21
C THR A 168 13.42 4.81 12.51
N GLU A 169 13.75 3.59 12.09
CA GLU A 169 15.01 3.28 11.40
C GLU A 169 14.76 2.95 9.91
N PRO A 170 14.47 3.95 9.05
CA PRO A 170 14.06 3.72 7.68
C PRO A 170 15.16 3.12 6.79
N LEU A 171 16.43 3.24 7.20
CA LEU A 171 17.59 2.83 6.41
C LEU A 171 17.69 1.31 6.25
N TRP A 172 17.63 0.53 7.34
CA TRP A 172 17.61 -0.94 7.21
C TRP A 172 16.24 -1.43 6.77
N ALA A 173 15.15 -0.78 7.20
CA ALA A 173 13.80 -1.15 6.79
C ALA A 173 13.62 -1.12 5.27
N THR A 174 14.18 -0.11 4.58
CA THR A 174 14.16 -0.01 3.11
C THR A 174 14.83 -1.23 2.47
N GLN A 175 16.01 -1.61 2.97
CA GLN A 175 16.73 -2.78 2.49
C GLN A 175 15.92 -4.06 2.73
N THR A 176 15.44 -4.27 3.96
CA THR A 176 14.67 -5.45 4.34
C THR A 176 13.38 -5.59 3.52
N ILE A 177 12.67 -4.49 3.27
CA ILE A 177 11.45 -4.52 2.43
C ILE A 177 11.82 -4.94 1.00
N ASN A 178 12.87 -4.37 0.42
CA ASN A 178 13.33 -4.76 -0.92
C ASN A 178 13.78 -6.22 -0.99
N GLU A 179 14.41 -6.76 0.06
CA GLU A 179 14.82 -8.15 0.16
C GLU A 179 13.60 -9.09 0.24
N ILE A 180 12.64 -8.80 1.13
CA ILE A 180 11.42 -9.59 1.33
C ILE A 180 10.60 -9.67 0.04
N TYR A 181 10.36 -8.52 -0.61
CA TYR A 181 9.51 -8.47 -1.79
C TYR A 181 10.27 -8.66 -3.11
N GLY A 182 11.60 -8.75 -3.04
CA GLY A 182 12.45 -8.98 -4.21
C GLY A 182 12.15 -10.29 -4.90
N GLU A 183 11.93 -11.37 -4.14
CA GLU A 183 11.56 -12.68 -4.67
C GLU A 183 10.19 -12.67 -5.38
N ASN A 184 9.31 -11.73 -5.01
CA ASN A 184 8.00 -11.52 -5.62
C ASN A 184 8.03 -10.60 -6.86
N GLY A 185 9.21 -10.21 -7.33
CA GLY A 185 9.40 -9.31 -8.49
C GLY A 185 9.39 -7.82 -8.16
N PHE A 186 9.46 -7.46 -6.87
CA PHE A 186 9.42 -6.09 -6.37
C PHE A 186 10.73 -5.70 -5.66
N SER A 187 11.87 -6.02 -6.27
CA SER A 187 13.22 -5.86 -5.68
C SER A 187 13.65 -4.44 -5.37
N ASN A 188 12.85 -3.43 -5.74
CA ASN A 188 13.15 -2.03 -5.54
C ASN A 188 11.89 -1.23 -5.14
N VAL A 189 10.93 -1.87 -4.47
CA VAL A 189 9.66 -1.21 -4.13
C VAL A 189 9.82 -0.11 -3.07
N ALA A 190 10.74 -0.27 -2.12
CA ALA A 190 10.91 0.68 -1.02
C ALA A 190 11.81 1.87 -1.39
N THR A 191 12.78 1.67 -2.28
CA THR A 191 13.79 2.70 -2.60
C THR A 191 13.20 3.99 -3.20
N PRO A 192 12.24 3.94 -4.15
CA PRO A 192 11.60 5.15 -4.65
C PRO A 192 10.82 5.88 -3.55
N LEU A 193 10.10 5.12 -2.70
CA LEU A 193 9.29 5.69 -1.62
C LEU A 193 10.14 6.48 -0.62
N ILE A 194 11.29 5.94 -0.20
CA ILE A 194 12.16 6.65 0.74
C ILE A 194 12.85 7.86 0.07
N ARG A 195 13.13 7.79 -1.23
CA ARG A 195 13.68 8.92 -1.99
C ARG A 195 12.68 10.07 -2.12
N ASP A 196 11.42 9.74 -2.36
CA ASP A 196 10.33 10.72 -2.41
C ASP A 196 10.16 11.36 -1.03
N LEU A 197 10.18 10.56 0.05
CA LEU A 197 10.12 11.08 1.41
C LEU A 197 11.29 12.04 1.74
N TYR A 198 12.52 11.69 1.38
CA TYR A 198 13.68 12.56 1.57
C TYR A 198 13.57 13.88 0.79
N THR A 199 12.97 13.82 -0.40
CA THR A 199 12.71 14.99 -1.24
C THR A 199 11.63 15.88 -0.61
N ASP A 200 10.52 15.27 -0.18
CA ASP A 200 9.37 15.96 0.42
C ASP A 200 9.72 16.63 1.74
N LEU A 201 10.54 15.97 2.57
CA LEU A 201 11.02 16.52 3.85
C LEU A 201 12.18 17.49 3.69
N GLY A 202 12.74 17.64 2.48
CA GLY A 202 13.85 18.55 2.21
C GLY A 202 15.19 18.10 2.78
N PHE A 203 15.36 16.79 3.05
CA PHE A 203 16.63 16.20 3.49
C PHE A 203 17.64 16.00 2.35
N GLY A 204 17.19 16.13 1.10
CA GLY A 204 18.04 16.03 -0.08
C GLY A 204 18.05 14.63 -0.67
N ALA A 205 19.18 14.20 -1.23
CA ALA A 205 19.29 12.86 -1.80
C ALA A 205 19.34 11.80 -0.69
N TYR A 206 18.56 10.72 -0.85
CA TYR A 206 18.64 9.55 0.03
C TYR A 206 20.08 9.00 0.05
N PRO A 207 20.74 8.87 1.22
CA PRO A 207 22.16 8.51 1.32
C PRO A 207 22.45 7.05 0.93
N GLY A 208 21.43 6.19 0.87
CA GLY A 208 21.59 4.79 0.52
C GLY A 208 21.63 3.88 1.75
N ASN A 209 22.50 2.87 1.70
CA ASN A 209 22.59 1.87 2.76
C ASN A 209 23.20 2.46 4.03
N GLN A 210 22.97 1.78 5.16
CA GLN A 210 23.57 2.13 6.43
C GLN A 210 25.09 2.18 6.34
N GLU A 211 25.68 3.26 6.86
CA GLU A 211 27.11 3.46 6.94
C GLU A 211 27.54 3.63 8.41
N HIS A 212 28.45 2.78 8.86
CA HIS A 212 28.97 2.83 10.22
C HIS A 212 30.05 3.90 10.37
N ILE A 213 30.25 4.39 11.59
CA ILE A 213 31.26 5.42 11.89
C ILE A 213 32.64 4.95 11.46
N GLY A 214 33.36 5.80 10.71
CA GLY A 214 34.69 5.52 10.20
C GLY A 214 34.73 4.57 9.00
N ALA A 215 33.60 4.13 8.45
CA ALA A 215 33.57 3.24 7.28
C ALA A 215 34.42 3.73 6.09
N PRO A 216 34.49 5.04 5.76
CA PRO A 216 35.39 5.54 4.70
C PRO A 216 36.89 5.32 4.96
N LEU A 217 37.27 5.10 6.23
CA LEU A 217 38.63 4.78 6.66
C LEU A 217 38.89 3.28 6.79
N ASN A 218 37.92 2.44 6.41
CA ASN A 218 37.98 0.98 6.52
C ASN A 218 38.23 0.47 7.96
N VAL A 219 37.70 1.16 8.97
CA VAL A 219 37.75 0.66 10.35
C VAL A 219 36.76 -0.50 10.54
N PRO A 220 37.02 -1.42 11.49
CA PRO A 220 36.08 -2.50 11.81
C PRO A 220 34.70 -1.99 12.22
N THR A 221 33.66 -2.74 11.85
CA THR A 221 32.27 -2.50 12.27
C THR A 221 32.00 -3.10 13.66
N ASP A 222 32.63 -2.54 14.68
CA ASP A 222 32.41 -2.94 16.08
C ASP A 222 32.31 -1.73 17.02
N GLY A 223 32.10 -1.99 18.31
CA GLY A 223 32.01 -0.95 19.34
C GLY A 223 33.30 -0.16 19.58
N TYR A 224 34.40 -0.52 18.92
CA TYR A 224 35.70 0.14 19.01
C TYR A 224 36.05 0.93 17.74
N ALA A 225 35.15 1.05 16.76
CA ALA A 225 35.38 1.78 15.51
C ALA A 225 35.99 3.18 15.72
N PHE A 226 35.49 3.92 16.72
CA PHE A 226 36.05 5.23 17.07
C PHE A 226 37.48 5.15 17.60
N SER A 227 37.76 4.21 18.51
CA SER A 227 39.10 3.99 19.07
C SER A 227 40.09 3.52 18.00
N GLU A 228 39.67 2.64 17.11
CA GLU A 228 40.46 2.18 15.96
C GLU A 228 40.80 3.33 15.02
N MET A 229 39.88 4.28 14.86
CA MET A 229 40.09 5.48 14.07
C MET A 229 41.13 6.44 14.68
N THR A 230 41.16 6.58 16.02
CA THR A 230 41.94 7.62 16.74
C THR A 230 43.19 7.12 17.49
N ARG A 231 43.52 5.83 17.43
CA ARG A 231 44.75 5.28 18.05
C ARG A 231 46.03 5.79 17.35
N ASP A 232 47.17 5.59 18.01
CA ASP A 232 48.49 6.08 17.56
C ASP A 232 48.91 5.64 16.15
N ASP A 233 48.49 4.44 15.75
CA ASP A 233 48.71 3.83 14.45
C ASP A 233 47.40 3.67 13.66
N GLY A 234 46.37 4.45 14.02
CA GLY A 234 45.06 4.46 13.37
C GLY A 234 45.07 5.21 12.04
N PRO A 235 43.99 5.10 11.24
CA PRO A 235 43.89 5.77 9.95
C PRO A 235 43.95 7.29 10.04
N LEU A 236 43.56 7.91 11.16
CA LEU A 236 43.70 9.35 11.35
C LEU A 236 45.13 9.78 11.74
N ALA A 237 46.05 8.87 12.04
CA ALA A 237 47.46 9.21 12.27
C ALA A 237 48.26 9.35 10.95
N ASP A 238 47.66 8.98 9.81
CA ASP A 238 48.32 9.05 8.51
C ASP A 238 48.65 10.50 8.10
N LEU A 239 49.84 10.71 7.53
CA LEU A 239 50.32 12.04 7.13
C LEU A 239 49.51 12.68 6.00
N SER A 240 48.77 11.89 5.22
CA SER A 240 47.86 12.38 4.18
C SER A 240 46.59 13.03 4.74
N ILE A 241 46.26 12.78 6.01
CA ILE A 241 45.13 13.40 6.69
C ILE A 241 45.48 14.86 7.02
N ASP A 242 44.52 15.76 6.76
CA ASP A 242 44.64 17.17 7.11
C ASP A 242 44.91 17.34 8.60
N VAL A 243 45.82 18.26 8.96
CA VAL A 243 46.24 18.55 10.33
C VAL A 243 45.04 18.84 11.25
N LYS A 244 43.94 19.37 10.72
CA LYS A 244 42.72 19.62 11.52
C LYS A 244 42.06 18.34 12.08
N TYR A 245 42.33 17.18 11.47
CA TYR A 245 41.81 15.86 11.85
C TYR A 245 42.90 14.88 12.29
N ARG A 246 44.16 15.14 11.90
CA ARG A 246 45.26 14.19 12.05
C ARG A 246 45.68 14.02 13.50
N ILE A 247 45.74 12.77 13.96
CA ILE A 247 46.15 12.39 15.30
C ILE A 247 47.68 12.34 15.40
N ASP A 248 48.21 12.97 16.44
CA ASP A 248 49.63 12.92 16.79
C ASP A 248 49.83 12.06 18.05
N TRP A 249 50.96 11.34 18.13
CA TRP A 249 51.29 10.51 19.29
C TRP A 249 51.32 11.28 20.62
N SER A 250 51.56 12.60 20.57
CA SER A 250 51.57 13.49 21.73
C SER A 250 50.19 14.03 22.11
N ASP A 251 49.15 13.78 21.32
CA ASP A 251 47.80 14.25 21.60
C ASP A 251 47.20 13.50 22.80
N ASP A 252 46.61 14.25 23.72
CA ASP A 252 45.79 13.71 24.79
C ASP A 252 44.40 13.26 24.28
N GLU A 253 43.68 12.50 25.10
CA GLU A 253 42.38 11.91 24.72
C GLU A 253 41.35 12.97 24.33
N ALA A 254 41.36 14.12 25.01
CA ALA A 254 40.46 15.23 24.70
C ALA A 254 40.75 15.81 23.30
N THR A 255 42.03 15.99 22.96
CA THR A 255 42.45 16.49 21.64
C THR A 255 42.12 15.48 20.54
N ARG A 256 42.36 14.19 20.78
CA ARG A 256 42.01 13.12 19.84
C ARG A 256 40.53 13.05 19.58
N ARG A 257 39.71 13.17 20.63
CA ARG A 257 38.25 13.22 20.54
C ARG A 257 37.78 14.37 19.64
N VAL A 258 38.31 15.58 19.86
CA VAL A 258 37.97 16.74 19.03
C VAL A 258 38.36 16.53 17.56
N LYS A 259 39.59 16.06 17.30
CA LYS A 259 40.08 15.80 15.93
C LYS A 259 39.25 14.73 15.21
N GLY A 260 38.96 13.61 15.90
CA GLY A 260 38.11 12.54 15.39
C GLY A 260 36.68 12.99 15.09
N TYR A 261 36.06 13.77 15.99
CA TYR A 261 34.72 14.29 15.78
C TYR A 261 34.67 15.27 14.63
N ARG A 262 35.65 16.17 14.51
CA ARG A 262 35.76 17.06 13.35
C ARG A 262 35.82 16.27 12.04
N TRP A 263 36.58 15.17 12.01
CA TRP A 263 36.64 14.31 10.83
C TRP A 263 35.28 13.71 10.49
N ILE A 264 34.58 13.14 11.49
CA ILE A 264 33.25 12.54 11.33
C ILE A 264 32.25 13.57 10.79
N ILE A 265 32.21 14.77 11.38
CA ILE A 265 31.28 15.83 10.99
C ILE A 265 31.51 16.22 9.52
N ASP A 266 32.74 16.55 9.16
CA ASP A 266 33.04 17.18 7.88
C ASP A 266 33.17 16.18 6.72
N ASN A 267 33.56 14.93 6.98
CA ASN A 267 33.85 13.94 5.93
C ASN A 267 32.79 12.85 5.83
N GLN A 268 32.08 12.55 6.92
CA GLN A 268 31.09 11.49 6.95
C GLN A 268 29.67 12.07 7.02
N ILE A 269 29.34 12.81 8.08
CA ILE A 269 27.99 13.38 8.28
C ILE A 269 27.67 14.37 7.17
N ALA A 270 28.58 15.29 6.82
CA ALA A 270 28.34 16.27 5.77
C ALA A 270 28.08 15.66 4.39
N ARG A 271 28.64 14.47 4.13
CA ARG A 271 28.39 13.73 2.90
C ARG A 271 27.03 13.01 2.92
N LEU A 272 26.70 12.38 4.05
CA LEU A 272 25.47 11.57 4.18
C LEU A 272 24.22 12.43 4.41
N MET A 273 24.36 13.55 5.10
CA MET A 273 23.25 14.42 5.52
C MET A 273 23.56 15.91 5.25
N PRO A 274 23.78 16.30 3.99
CA PRO A 274 24.23 17.66 3.64
C PRO A 274 23.21 18.76 3.99
N ALA A 275 21.93 18.42 4.08
CA ALA A 275 20.84 19.35 4.43
C ALA A 275 20.46 19.30 5.92
N ALA A 276 21.21 18.57 6.76
CA ALA A 276 20.96 18.51 8.19
C ALA A 276 21.02 19.92 8.83
N ARG A 277 20.23 20.11 9.88
CA ARG A 277 20.15 21.37 10.63
C ARG A 277 20.48 21.13 12.10
N PRO A 278 21.48 21.82 12.67
CA PRO A 278 22.38 22.78 12.02
C PRO A 278 23.31 22.11 10.99
N LEU A 279 23.88 22.89 10.07
CA LEU A 279 24.74 22.35 9.01
C LEU A 279 25.91 21.53 9.61
N PRO A 280 26.26 20.37 9.04
CA PRO A 280 27.38 19.53 9.47
C PRO A 280 28.72 20.18 9.11
N ASP A 281 29.12 21.13 9.93
CA ASP A 281 30.37 21.88 9.81
C ASP A 281 31.02 22.00 11.18
N SER A 282 32.19 21.37 11.32
CA SER A 282 32.93 21.32 12.58
C SER A 282 33.59 22.65 12.96
N ALA A 283 33.67 23.62 12.05
CA ALA A 283 34.16 24.96 12.36
C ALA A 283 33.07 25.84 13.00
N THR A 284 31.79 25.64 12.64
CA THR A 284 30.68 26.51 13.05
C THR A 284 29.71 25.85 14.03
N ASN A 285 29.42 24.56 13.88
CA ASN A 285 28.36 23.85 14.63
C ASN A 285 28.87 22.68 15.47
N TYR A 286 30.18 22.67 15.81
CA TYR A 286 30.81 21.59 16.57
C TYR A 286 30.06 21.22 17.85
N ALA A 287 29.63 22.20 18.65
CA ALA A 287 29.00 21.95 19.95
C ALA A 287 27.69 21.14 19.85
N PHE A 288 26.93 21.30 18.77
CA PHE A 288 25.74 20.49 18.52
C PHE A 288 26.14 19.07 18.10
N TRP A 289 27.03 18.97 17.12
CA TRP A 289 27.40 17.69 16.54
C TRP A 289 28.22 16.80 17.47
N GLU A 290 29.01 17.38 18.38
CA GLU A 290 29.67 16.65 19.46
C GLU A 290 28.63 15.90 20.32
N LYS A 291 27.54 16.58 20.71
CA LYS A 291 26.47 15.96 21.50
C LYS A 291 25.68 14.92 20.72
N TYR A 292 25.46 15.15 19.43
CA TYR A 292 24.86 14.15 18.56
C TYR A 292 25.74 12.90 18.43
N ILE A 293 27.05 13.07 18.23
CA ILE A 293 27.99 11.96 18.12
C ILE A 293 28.08 11.21 19.46
N ASP A 294 28.08 11.92 20.60
CA ASP A 294 28.01 11.30 21.94
C ASP A 294 26.74 10.45 22.14
N TYR A 295 25.62 10.87 21.55
CA TYR A 295 24.37 10.11 21.59
C TYR A 295 24.44 8.84 20.72
N VAL A 296 25.05 8.94 19.54
CA VAL A 296 25.12 7.83 18.57
C VAL A 296 26.21 6.81 18.92
N ILE A 297 27.33 7.23 19.49
CA ILE A 297 28.43 6.35 19.87
C ILE A 297 28.19 5.79 21.26
N THR A 298 28.08 4.46 21.36
CA THR A 298 28.04 3.78 22.66
C THR A 298 29.39 3.98 23.39
N PRO A 299 29.40 4.52 24.62
CA PRO A 299 30.64 4.69 25.36
C PRO A 299 31.23 3.33 25.73
N THR A 300 32.46 3.08 25.27
CA THR A 300 33.24 1.89 25.61
C THR A 300 34.41 2.25 26.51
N TRP A 301 34.72 1.36 27.45
CA TRP A 301 35.78 1.57 28.44
C TRP A 301 36.78 0.44 28.37
N VAL A 302 38.07 0.79 28.41
CA VAL A 302 39.13 -0.18 28.66
C VAL A 302 39.45 -0.12 30.16
N GLY A 303 38.81 -1.00 30.95
CA GLY A 303 38.97 -1.04 32.42
C GLY A 303 37.65 -0.88 33.19
N ASN A 304 37.71 -0.35 34.42
CA ASN A 304 36.51 -0.09 35.23
C ASN A 304 35.71 1.10 34.66
N PRO A 305 34.39 0.99 34.52
CA PRO A 305 33.55 2.12 34.10
C PRO A 305 33.60 3.24 35.15
N PRO A 306 33.47 4.52 34.74
CA PRO A 306 33.31 5.62 35.67
C PRO A 306 32.01 5.44 36.49
N PRO A 307 31.95 6.03 37.69
CA PRO A 307 30.72 6.03 38.48
C PRO A 307 29.59 6.66 37.67
N SER A 308 28.40 6.06 37.76
CA SER A 308 27.19 6.54 37.10
C SER A 308 26.94 8.03 37.43
N PRO A 309 26.43 8.83 36.47
CA PRO A 309 25.97 10.18 36.77
C PRO A 309 24.90 10.14 37.89
N PRO A 310 24.78 11.20 38.72
CA PRO A 310 23.67 11.28 39.67
C PRO A 310 22.34 11.20 38.90
N ASP A 311 21.41 10.37 39.39
CA ASP A 311 20.06 10.27 38.83
C ASP A 311 19.46 11.68 38.67
N GLU A 312 19.32 12.15 37.43
CA GLU A 312 18.38 13.22 37.14
C GLU A 312 17.00 12.63 37.39
N GLY A 313 16.39 13.04 38.51
CA GLY A 313 15.19 12.44 39.09
C GLY A 313 14.14 12.06 38.05
N GLY A 314 14.14 10.79 37.67
CA GLY A 314 13.10 10.17 36.88
C GLY A 314 11.83 10.16 37.69
N GLY A 315 10.88 11.01 37.32
CA GLY A 315 9.51 10.94 37.77
C GLY A 315 8.94 9.56 37.43
N GLY A 316 8.90 8.69 38.43
CA GLY A 316 8.31 7.37 38.33
C GLY A 316 6.84 7.47 37.94
N GLY A 317 6.54 7.16 36.69
CA GLY A 317 5.20 6.83 36.22
C GLY A 317 4.88 5.38 36.57
N GLY A 318 4.24 5.17 37.71
CA GLY A 318 3.63 3.90 38.05
C GLY A 318 2.29 3.70 37.32
N GLY A 319 2.05 2.47 36.88
CA GLY A 319 0.76 1.94 36.42
C GLY A 319 1.03 0.55 35.82
N GLY A 320 0.47 -0.56 36.31
CA GLY A 320 -0.89 -0.72 36.80
C GLY A 320 -1.72 -1.32 35.68
#